data_AF-A0A7J6SM94-F1
#
_entry.id   AF-A0A7J6SM94-F1
#
_cell.length_a   1.000
_cell.length_b   1.000
_cell.length_c   1.000
_cell.angle_alpha   90.00
_cell.angle_beta   90.00
_cell.angle_gamma   90.00
#
_symmetry.space_group_name_H-M   'P 1'
#
loop_
_entity.id
_entity.type
_entity.pdbx_description
1 polymer ?
#
loop_
_entity_poly.entity_id
_entity_poly.type
_entity_poly.pdbx_seq_one_letter_code
_entity_poly.pdbx_strand_id
1 'polypeptide(L)'
;GENYVQELMEKAKEMPKDIKWHMIGHLQRNKVTPLLKAVPHLYAVESVDSIKLADKLNAAATTTREEGLRSDPLSVFIEVMTSDEITKTGIEKDEDIDELAEHITTQCTGLKL
;
A
#
# COMPACT_ATOMS: atom_id res chain seq x y z
N GLY A 1 11.44 5.76 2.65
CA GLY A 1 9.99 5.63 2.84
C GLY A 1 9.46 6.89 3.51
N GLU A 2 8.16 7.15 3.38
CA GLU A 2 7.47 8.26 4.04
C GLU A 2 6.33 7.70 4.91
N ASN A 3 6.08 8.35 6.05
CA ASN A 3 5.04 7.94 6.99
C ASN A 3 3.70 8.67 6.77
N TYR A 4 3.74 9.85 6.17
CA TYR A 4 2.57 10.70 5.99
C TYR A 4 2.25 10.86 4.51
N VAL A 5 1.00 10.57 4.14
CA VAL A 5 0.55 10.62 2.74
C VAL A 5 0.74 11.99 2.11
N GLN A 6 0.46 13.07 2.86
CA GLN A 6 0.60 14.44 2.36
C GLN A 6 2.06 14.78 2.06
N GLU A 7 2.97 14.51 2.99
CA GLU A 7 4.41 14.73 2.79
C GLU A 7 4.95 13.92 1.61
N LEU A 8 4.54 12.66 1.46
CA LEU A 8 4.92 11.81 0.33
C LEU A 8 4.46 12.45 -0.99
N MET A 9 3.19 12.86 -1.09
CA MET A 9 2.65 13.49 -2.31
C MET A 9 3.31 14.84 -2.62
N GLU A 10 3.70 15.62 -1.62
CA GLU A 10 4.38 16.90 -1.81
C GLU A 10 5.81 16.68 -2.29
N LYS A 11 6.59 15.86 -1.59
CA LYS A 11 7.98 15.53 -1.96
C LYS A 11 8.06 14.85 -3.32
N ALA A 12 7.14 13.95 -3.64
CA ALA A 12 7.12 13.25 -4.94
C ALA A 12 6.93 14.20 -6.14
N LYS A 13 6.36 15.40 -5.95
CA LYS A 13 6.24 16.40 -7.03
C LYS A 13 7.56 17.11 -7.32
N GLU A 14 8.37 17.32 -6.28
CA GLU A 14 9.61 18.10 -6.34
C GLU A 14 10.83 17.22 -6.67
N MET A 15 10.72 15.92 -6.43
CA MET A 15 11.82 14.98 -6.56
C MET A 15 11.85 14.28 -7.93
N PRO A 16 13.00 13.73 -8.34
CA PRO A 16 13.12 12.90 -9.55
C PRO A 16 12.10 11.76 -9.62
N LYS A 17 11.64 11.45 -10.84
CA LYS A 17 10.59 10.45 -11.10
C LYS A 17 11.07 8.99 -10.97
N ASP A 18 12.37 8.77 -10.93
CA ASP A 18 13.00 7.46 -10.77
C ASP A 18 13.12 7.01 -9.31
N ILE A 19 12.72 7.87 -8.35
CA ILE A 19 12.67 7.51 -6.94
C ILE A 19 11.62 6.43 -6.71
N LYS A 20 12.05 5.37 -6.04
CA LYS A 20 11.17 4.34 -5.50
C LYS A 20 10.63 4.78 -4.15
N TRP A 21 9.46 5.41 -4.17
CA TRP A 21 8.78 5.80 -2.93
C TRP A 21 8.11 4.59 -2.27
N HIS A 22 8.29 4.49 -0.96
CA HIS A 22 7.63 3.50 -0.11
C HIS A 22 6.76 4.25 0.90
N MET A 23 5.47 3.91 0.97
CA MET A 23 4.59 4.35 2.05
C MET A 23 4.73 3.34 3.20
N ILE A 24 5.33 3.76 4.30
CA ILE A 24 5.67 2.87 5.43
C ILE A 24 4.84 3.16 6.68
N GLY A 25 4.17 4.31 6.74
CA GLY A 25 3.26 4.65 7.83
C GLY A 25 1.84 4.19 7.57
N HIS A 26 1.01 4.18 8.61
CA HIS A 26 -0.38 3.76 8.53
C HIS A 26 -1.15 4.44 7.39
N LEU A 27 -1.72 3.63 6.50
CA LEU A 27 -2.44 4.11 5.32
C LEU A 27 -3.95 3.99 5.48
N GLN A 28 -4.61 5.14 5.69
CA GLN A 28 -6.07 5.20 5.72
C GLN A 28 -6.67 4.92 4.33
N ARG A 29 -7.69 4.06 4.26
CA ARG A 29 -8.33 3.63 2.99
C ARG A 29 -8.81 4.77 2.08
N ASN A 30 -9.29 5.88 2.65
CA ASN A 30 -9.73 7.05 1.89
C ASN A 30 -8.57 7.84 1.23
N LYS A 31 -7.33 7.63 1.68
CA LYS A 31 -6.13 8.26 1.13
C LYS A 31 -5.45 7.44 0.04
N VAL A 32 -5.82 6.17 -0.12
CA VAL A 32 -5.27 5.25 -1.13
C VAL A 32 -5.40 5.81 -2.55
N THR A 33 -6.63 6.11 -3.00
CA THR A 33 -6.85 6.59 -4.38
C THR A 33 -6.16 7.93 -4.66
N PRO A 34 -6.25 8.96 -3.78
CA PRO A 34 -5.49 10.19 -3.95
C PRO A 34 -3.98 9.94 -4.06
N LEU A 35 -3.42 9.08 -3.21
CA LEU A 35 -1.99 8.77 -3.18
C LEU A 35 -1.53 8.15 -4.51
N LEU A 36 -2.20 7.09 -4.98
CA LEU A 36 -1.80 6.39 -6.21
C LEU A 36 -1.96 7.28 -7.46
N LYS A 37 -2.93 8.20 -7.46
CA LYS A 37 -3.08 9.17 -8.56
C LYS A 37 -2.02 10.28 -8.52
N ALA A 38 -1.68 10.76 -7.33
CA ALA A 38 -0.68 11.81 -7.16
C ALA A 38 0.75 11.31 -7.34
N VAL A 39 1.01 10.03 -7.01
CA VAL A 39 2.34 9.41 -7.09
C VAL A 39 2.24 8.10 -7.89
N PRO A 40 2.14 8.18 -9.22
CA PRO A 40 1.98 6.98 -10.06
C PRO A 40 3.15 5.99 -9.97
N HIS A 41 4.33 6.49 -9.63
CA HIS A 41 5.55 5.70 -9.43
C HIS A 41 5.74 5.25 -7.96
N LEU A 42 4.68 5.24 -7.15
CA LEU A 42 4.74 4.65 -5.81
C LEU A 42 5.13 3.17 -5.95
N TYR A 43 6.29 2.85 -5.38
CA TYR A 43 6.90 1.54 -5.55
C TYR A 43 6.27 0.51 -4.61
N ALA A 44 6.08 0.87 -3.34
CA ALA A 44 5.51 -0.02 -2.35
C ALA A 44 4.64 0.66 -1.28
N VAL A 45 3.73 -0.11 -0.71
CA VAL A 45 3.04 0.17 0.56
C VAL A 45 3.40 -0.94 1.54
N GLU A 46 4.01 -0.61 2.67
CA GLU A 46 4.52 -1.60 3.63
C GLU A 46 3.61 -1.81 4.84
N SER A 47 2.56 -1.01 4.96
CA SER A 47 1.67 -0.97 6.12
C SER A 47 0.31 -1.66 5.83
N VAL A 48 0.28 -2.76 5.07
CA VAL A 48 -1.01 -3.43 4.75
C VAL A 48 -1.39 -4.37 5.89
N ASP A 49 -2.48 -4.04 6.59
CA ASP A 49 -2.89 -4.71 7.83
C ASP A 49 -4.26 -5.40 7.74
N SER A 50 -4.92 -5.35 6.57
CA SER A 50 -6.30 -5.83 6.45
C SER A 50 -6.72 -6.08 5.02
N ILE A 51 -7.63 -7.05 4.83
CA ILE A 51 -8.27 -7.37 3.55
C ILE A 51 -8.91 -6.13 2.94
N LYS A 52 -9.60 -5.31 3.74
CA LYS A 52 -10.26 -4.08 3.28
C LYS A 52 -9.27 -3.05 2.72
N LEU A 53 -8.06 -2.98 3.28
CA LEU A 53 -7.01 -2.10 2.76
C LEU A 53 -6.42 -2.68 1.47
N ALA A 54 -6.14 -3.98 1.45
CA ALA A 54 -5.69 -4.70 0.25
C ALA A 54 -6.68 -4.53 -0.92
N ASP A 55 -7.98 -4.75 -0.71
CA ASP A 55 -9.02 -4.54 -1.74
C ASP A 55 -9.02 -3.12 -2.28
N LYS A 56 -8.87 -2.14 -1.38
CA LYS A 56 -8.87 -0.73 -1.78
C LYS A 56 -7.62 -0.36 -2.59
N LEU A 57 -6.46 -0.89 -2.19
CA LEU A 57 -5.20 -0.76 -2.92
C LEU A 57 -5.28 -1.45 -4.28
N ASN A 58 -5.82 -2.66 -4.33
CA ASN A 58 -6.02 -3.43 -5.56
C ASN A 58 -6.88 -2.67 -6.56
N ALA A 59 -8.06 -2.22 -6.14
CA ALA A 59 -8.96 -1.44 -6.99
C ALA A 59 -8.28 -0.17 -7.52
N ALA A 60 -7.60 0.59 -6.65
CA ALA A 60 -6.91 1.81 -7.06
C ALA A 60 -5.70 1.54 -7.98
N ALA A 61 -4.92 0.49 -7.73
CA ALA A 61 -3.80 0.08 -8.57
C ALA A 61 -4.29 -0.37 -9.95
N THR A 62 -5.37 -1.15 -10.02
CA THR A 62 -5.98 -1.57 -11.29
C THR A 62 -6.50 -0.37 -12.07
N THR A 63 -7.29 0.52 -11.45
CA THR A 63 -7.79 1.74 -12.13
C THR A 63 -6.64 2.61 -12.63
N THR A 64 -5.59 2.82 -11.84
CA THR A 64 -4.45 3.64 -12.29
C THR A 64 -3.62 2.98 -13.39
N ARG A 65 -3.64 1.64 -13.49
CA ARG A 65 -3.08 0.91 -14.65
C ARG A 65 -3.91 1.11 -15.91
N GLU A 66 -5.23 0.97 -15.78
CA GLU A 66 -6.18 1.20 -16.88
C GLU A 66 -6.14 2.65 -17.40
N GLU A 67 -5.96 3.63 -16.50
CA GLU A 67 -5.74 5.04 -16.83
C GLU A 67 -4.35 5.31 -17.44
N GLY A 68 -3.45 4.33 -17.51
CA GLY A 68 -2.10 4.46 -18.04
C GLY A 68 -1.13 5.23 -17.15
N LEU A 69 -1.50 5.47 -15.88
CA LEU A 69 -0.66 6.19 -14.92
C LEU A 69 0.49 5.31 -14.40
N ARG A 70 0.27 3.99 -14.28
CA ARG A 70 1.28 3.02 -13.86
C ARG A 70 1.27 1.79 -14.77
N SER A 71 2.43 1.18 -14.99
CA SER A 71 2.58 -0.06 -15.77
C SER A 71 2.43 -1.30 -14.89
N ASP A 72 3.15 -1.29 -13.77
CA ASP A 72 3.35 -2.46 -12.93
C ASP A 72 2.36 -2.52 -11.78
N PRO A 73 2.02 -3.73 -11.28
CA PRO A 73 1.31 -3.91 -10.02
C PRO A 73 1.96 -3.14 -8.87
N LEU A 74 1.18 -2.76 -7.86
CA LEU A 74 1.72 -2.13 -6.65
C LEU A 74 2.33 -3.18 -5.74
N SER A 75 3.61 -3.01 -5.40
CA SER A 75 4.24 -3.88 -4.39
C SER A 75 3.62 -3.58 -3.02
N VAL A 76 3.28 -4.62 -2.28
CA VAL A 76 2.70 -4.49 -0.94
C VAL A 76 3.41 -5.41 0.03
N PHE A 77 3.50 -4.99 1.29
CA PHE A 77 3.96 -5.83 2.39
C PHE A 77 2.90 -5.84 3.47
N ILE A 78 2.80 -6.99 4.15
CA ILE A 78 1.89 -7.15 5.29
C ILE A 78 2.57 -6.64 6.55
N GLU A 79 1.88 -5.77 7.29
CA GLU A 79 2.33 -5.27 8.58
C GLU A 79 1.93 -6.24 9.70
N VAL A 80 2.94 -6.88 10.28
CA VAL A 80 2.78 -7.85 11.37
C VAL A 80 3.18 -7.23 12.69
N MET A 81 2.30 -7.31 13.68
CA MET A 81 2.61 -6.85 15.03
C MET A 81 3.39 -7.95 15.78
N THR A 82 4.64 -7.64 16.12
CA THR A 82 5.55 -8.61 16.78
C THR A 82 5.72 -8.39 18.28
N SER A 83 4.97 -7.45 18.87
CA SER A 83 5.04 -7.09 20.28
C SER A 83 3.66 -6.86 20.87
N ASP A 84 3.42 -7.31 22.10
CA ASP A 84 2.15 -7.16 22.85
C ASP A 84 1.86 -5.72 23.33
N GLU A 85 2.47 -4.71 22.72
CA GLU A 85 2.21 -3.31 23.06
C GLU A 85 0.91 -2.84 22.39
N ILE A 86 -0.13 -2.68 23.21
CA ILE A 86 -1.52 -2.28 22.85
C ILE A 86 -1.60 -1.04 21.94
N THR A 87 -0.55 -0.21 21.87
CA THR A 87 -0.54 1.04 21.10
C THR A 87 -0.09 0.90 19.64
N LYS A 88 0.32 -0.28 19.18
CA LYS A 88 0.82 -0.48 17.81
C LYS A 88 -0.31 -0.89 16.85
N THR A 89 -0.09 -0.70 15.55
CA THR A 89 -0.98 -1.18 14.47
C THR A 89 -0.38 -2.41 13.81
N GLY A 90 -1.21 -3.26 13.19
CA GLY A 90 -0.77 -4.48 12.50
C GLY A 90 -1.66 -5.69 12.82
N ILE A 91 -1.44 -6.79 12.12
CA ILE A 91 -2.14 -8.05 12.39
C ILE A 91 -1.44 -8.78 13.54
N GLU A 92 -2.22 -9.20 14.54
CA GLU A 92 -1.72 -9.90 15.74
C GLU A 92 -1.80 -11.42 15.64
N LYS A 93 -2.72 -11.96 14.83
CA LYS A 93 -2.94 -13.42 14.73
C LYS A 93 -2.34 -13.97 13.45
N ASP A 94 -1.55 -15.03 13.59
CA ASP A 94 -0.95 -15.74 12.44
C ASP A 94 -2.01 -16.18 11.41
N GLU A 95 -3.18 -16.64 11.85
CA GLU A 95 -4.31 -17.02 10.97
C GLU A 95 -4.78 -15.85 10.10
N ASP A 96 -4.83 -14.64 10.65
CA ASP A 96 -5.25 -13.43 9.92
C ASP A 96 -4.16 -12.98 8.91
N ILE A 97 -2.87 -13.32 9.15
CA ILE A 97 -1.76 -13.04 8.23
C ILE A 97 -1.85 -13.96 7.01
N ASP A 98 -2.02 -15.26 7.24
CA ASP A 98 -2.14 -16.25 6.16
C ASP A 98 -3.37 -15.95 5.29
N GLU A 99 -4.51 -15.63 5.91
CA GLU A 99 -5.73 -15.25 5.18
C GLU A 99 -5.49 -14.00 4.32
N LEU A 100 -4.83 -12.97 4.86
CA LEU A 100 -4.51 -11.76 4.10
C LEU A 100 -3.52 -12.06 2.96
N ALA A 101 -2.49 -12.87 3.19
CA ALA A 101 -1.52 -13.23 2.17
C ALA A 101 -2.14 -14.02 1.02
N GLU A 102 -3.00 -14.99 1.34
CA GLU A 102 -3.78 -15.75 0.35
C GLU A 102 -4.72 -14.82 -0.43
N HIS A 103 -5.40 -13.90 0.26
CA HIS A 103 -6.28 -12.93 -0.40
C HIS A 103 -5.52 -12.01 -1.37
N ILE A 104 -4.36 -11.48 -0.97
CA ILE A 104 -3.56 -10.61 -1.84
C ILE A 104 -3.06 -11.39 -3.07
N THR A 105 -2.56 -12.61 -2.86
CA THR A 105 -1.95 -13.40 -3.97
C THR A 105 -2.98 -13.98 -4.93
N THR A 106 -4.19 -14.31 -4.47
CA THR A 106 -5.21 -14.96 -5.30
C THR A 106 -6.27 -14.00 -5.86
N GLN A 107 -6.64 -12.94 -5.12
CA GLN A 107 -7.74 -12.04 -5.49
C GLN A 107 -7.26 -10.65 -5.97
N CYS A 108 -6.03 -10.23 -5.64
CA CYS A 108 -5.56 -8.88 -5.91
C CYS A 108 -4.56 -8.78 -7.09
N THR A 109 -5.06 -8.84 -8.32
CA THR A 109 -4.22 -8.78 -9.55
C THR A 109 -3.52 -7.43 -9.79
N GLY A 110 -3.99 -6.37 -9.15
CA GLY A 110 -3.37 -5.05 -9.14
C GLY A 110 -2.21 -4.93 -8.14
N LEU A 111 -2.02 -5.93 -7.27
CA LEU A 111 -1.01 -5.95 -6.23
C LEU A 111 0.05 -7.03 -6.49
N LYS A 112 1.20 -6.86 -5.85
CA LYS A 112 2.27 -7.84 -5.79
C LYS A 112 2.73 -7.93 -4.34
N LEU A 113 2.40 -9.04 -3.68
CA LEU A 113 2.97 -9.40 -2.37
C LEU A 113 4.45 -9.80 -2.54
#